data_AF-A0A1F2PGQ4-F1
#
_entry.id   AF-A0A1F2PGQ4-F1
#
_cell.length_a   1.000
_cell.length_b   1.000
_cell.length_c   1.000
_cell.angle_alpha   90.00
_cell.angle_beta   90.00
_cell.angle_gamma   90.00
#
_symmetry.space_group_name_H-M   'P 1'
#
loop_
_entity.id
_entity.type
_entity.pdbx_description
1 polymer ?
#
loop_
_entity_poly.entity_id
_entity_poly.type
_entity_poly.pdbx_seq_one_letter_code
_entity_poly.pdbx_strand_id
1 'polypeptide(L)' 'MNKDTFEEKWEQIKEDVQEKWEKLTTEDLEAVKGNAKVLVDKLQEKYGMTREAAEKAIEDLKEKFKK' A
#
# COMPACT_ATOMS: atom_id res chain seq x y z
N MET A 1 -7.74 0.26 -19.75
CA MET A 1 -8.47 -0.78 -19.00
C MET A 1 -7.50 -1.44 -18.03
N ASN A 2 -7.58 -1.12 -16.75
CA ASN A 2 -7.08 -1.94 -15.66
C ASN A 2 -8.05 -1.66 -14.52
N LYS A 3 -9.05 -2.54 -14.35
CA LYS A 3 -9.88 -2.50 -13.15
C LYS A 3 -8.94 -2.75 -11.97
N ASP A 4 -9.01 -1.88 -10.97
CA ASP A 4 -8.18 -1.81 -9.77
C ASP A 4 -7.90 -3.18 -9.13
N THR A 5 -6.92 -3.90 -9.67
CA THR A 5 -6.44 -5.20 -9.17
C THR A 5 -5.87 -5.06 -7.76
N PHE A 6 -5.46 -3.83 -7.41
CA PHE A 6 -4.95 -3.49 -6.10
C PHE A 6 -6.02 -3.53 -5.01
N GLU A 7 -7.27 -3.12 -5.32
CA GLU A 7 -8.39 -3.22 -4.40
C GLU A 7 -8.86 -4.68 -4.27
N GLU A 8 -8.98 -5.38 -5.39
CA GLU A 8 -9.44 -6.77 -5.41
C GLU A 8 -8.45 -7.72 -4.71
N LYS A 9 -7.14 -7.47 -4.85
CA LYS A 9 -6.08 -8.24 -4.15
C LYS A 9 -5.68 -7.63 -2.81
N TRP A 10 -6.32 -6.55 -2.34
CA TRP A 10 -5.89 -5.84 -1.12
C TRP A 10 -5.81 -6.77 0.08
N GLU A 11 -6.77 -7.68 0.22
CA GLU A 11 -6.81 -8.68 1.28
C GLU A 11 -5.56 -9.59 1.33
N GLN A 12 -4.95 -9.89 0.19
CA GLN A 12 -3.71 -10.68 0.11
C GLN A 12 -2.48 -9.79 0.28
N ILE A 13 -2.55 -8.59 -0.28
CA ILE A 13 -1.46 -7.63 -0.29
C ILE A 13 -1.24 -7.03 1.11
N LYS A 14 -2.31 -6.87 1.91
CA LYS A 14 -2.25 -6.24 3.25
C LYS A 14 -1.29 -6.94 4.20
N GLU A 15 -1.17 -8.28 4.13
CA GLU A 15 -0.25 -9.04 4.97
C GLU A 15 1.20 -8.66 4.63
N ASP A 16 1.53 -8.65 3.35
CA ASP A 16 2.84 -8.25 2.82
C ASP A 16 3.15 -6.77 3.09
N VAL A 17 2.13 -5.90 3.02
CA VAL A 17 2.22 -4.47 3.38
C VAL A 17 2.54 -4.34 4.88
N GLN A 18 1.88 -5.11 5.73
CA GLN A 18 2.12 -5.11 7.18
C GLN A 18 3.54 -5.58 7.51
N GLU A 19 4.04 -6.61 6.82
CA GLU A 19 5.42 -7.10 6.97
C GLU A 19 6.45 -6.10 6.44
N LYS A 20 6.20 -5.49 5.28
CA LYS A 20 7.11 -4.51 4.66
C LYS A 20 7.15 -3.19 5.43
N TRP A 21 6.02 -2.79 6.01
CA TRP A 21 5.86 -1.55 6.75
C TRP A 21 5.32 -1.80 8.15
N GLU A 22 6.21 -2.27 9.03
CA GLU A 22 5.98 -2.59 10.45
C GLU A 22 5.31 -1.46 11.28
N LYS A 23 5.43 -0.18 10.86
CA LYS A 23 4.80 0.97 11.51
C LYS A 23 3.35 1.19 11.10
N LEU A 24 2.90 0.57 10.01
CA LEU A 24 1.50 0.55 9.63
C LEU A 24 0.80 -0.49 10.49
N THR A 25 -0.21 -0.06 11.25
CA THR A 25 -1.03 -1.00 12.02
C THR A 25 -2.10 -1.61 11.13
N THR A 26 -2.67 -2.74 11.56
CA THR A 26 -3.81 -3.35 10.87
C THR A 26 -4.95 -2.34 10.66
N GLU A 27 -5.21 -1.43 11.61
CA GLU A 27 -6.19 -0.35 11.45
C GLU A 27 -5.84 0.62 10.31
N ASP A 28 -4.56 0.99 10.15
CA ASP A 28 -4.12 1.83 9.03
C ASP A 28 -4.34 1.11 7.69
N LEU A 29 -4.11 -0.20 7.63
CA LEU A 29 -4.32 -1.05 6.46
C LEU A 29 -5.81 -1.25 6.15
N GLU A 30 -6.64 -1.38 7.17
CA GLU A 30 -8.09 -1.42 7.02
C GLU A 30 -8.65 -0.08 6.55
N ALA A 31 -8.03 1.05 6.91
CA ALA A 31 -8.39 2.36 6.39
C ALA A 31 -7.99 2.55 4.91
N VAL A 32 -6.93 1.88 4.46
CA VAL A 32 -6.49 1.93 3.06
C VAL A 32 -7.55 1.33 2.13
N LYS A 33 -8.21 0.22 2.51
CA LYS A 33 -9.26 -0.45 1.71
C LYS A 33 -8.90 -0.61 0.22
N GLY A 34 -7.64 -0.93 -0.08
CA GLY A 34 -7.21 -1.06 -1.46
C GLY A 34 -7.06 0.27 -2.23
N ASN A 35 -7.02 1.40 -1.52
CA ASN A 35 -6.77 2.71 -2.12
C ASN A 35 -5.29 3.07 -2.00
N ALA A 36 -4.57 2.96 -3.13
CA ALA A 36 -3.15 3.28 -3.19
C ALA A 36 -2.85 4.71 -2.68
N LYS A 37 -3.73 5.69 -2.90
CA LYS A 37 -3.52 7.06 -2.43
C LYS A 37 -3.54 7.16 -0.91
N VAL A 38 -4.45 6.45 -0.25
CA VAL A 38 -4.52 6.41 1.22
C VAL A 38 -3.25 5.78 1.79
N LEU A 39 -2.75 4.72 1.14
CA LEU A 39 -1.48 4.10 1.55
C LEU A 39 -0.30 5.06 1.38
N VAL A 40 -0.27 5.88 0.31
CA VAL A 40 0.74 6.95 0.14
C VAL A 40 0.69 7.95 1.30
N ASP A 41 -0.50 8.43 1.67
CA ASP A 41 -0.65 9.35 2.80
C ASP A 41 -0.19 8.73 4.12
N LYS A 42 -0.57 7.48 4.39
CA LYS A 42 -0.10 6.75 5.59
C LYS A 42 1.42 6.58 5.63
N LEU A 43 2.05 6.30 4.49
CA LEU A 43 3.50 6.18 4.40
C LEU A 43 4.19 7.53 4.64
N GLN A 44 3.64 8.63 4.15
CA GLN A 44 4.14 9.97 4.46
C GLN A 44 4.00 10.27 5.96
N GLU A 45 2.85 9.99 6.57
CA GLU A 45 2.59 10.28 7.99
C GLU A 45 3.44 9.42 8.96
N LYS A 46 3.56 8.11 8.70
CA LYS A 46 4.20 7.15 9.62
C LYS A 46 5.71 7.04 9.41
N TYR A 47 6.16 7.19 8.18
CA TYR A 47 7.56 7.04 7.80
C TYR A 47 8.24 8.36 7.44
N GLY A 48 7.50 9.46 7.29
CA GLY A 48 8.06 10.72 6.81
C GLY A 48 8.56 10.63 5.37
N MET A 49 8.04 9.68 4.59
CA MET A 49 8.43 9.51 3.19
C MET A 49 7.98 10.71 2.36
N THR A 50 8.72 11.02 1.29
CA THR A 50 8.19 11.91 0.26
C THR A 50 7.12 11.20 -0.54
N ARG A 51 6.20 11.97 -1.14
CA ARG A 51 5.15 11.42 -2.00
C ARG A 51 5.70 10.50 -3.09
N GLU A 52 6.77 10.89 -3.77
CA GLU A 52 7.42 10.07 -4.79
C GLU A 52 7.97 8.75 -4.25
N ALA A 53 8.60 8.77 -3.06
CA ALA A 53 9.12 7.55 -2.43
C ALA A 53 8.00 6.59 -2.04
N ALA A 54 6.91 7.13 -1.50
CA ALA A 54 5.73 6.36 -1.13
C ALA A 54 5.00 5.79 -2.37
N GLU A 55 4.82 6.59 -3.42
CA GLU A 55 4.24 6.13 -4.70
C GLU A 55 5.08 5.01 -5.30
N LYS A 56 6.40 5.18 -5.36
CA LYS A 56 7.33 4.15 -5.86
C LYS A 56 7.26 2.86 -5.04
N ALA A 57 7.14 2.96 -3.72
CA ALA A 57 7.08 1.79 -2.86
C ALA A 57 5.78 0.99 -3.05
N ILE A 58 4.68 1.66 -3.39
CA ILE A 58 3.41 1.04 -3.77
C ILE A 58 3.45 0.47 -5.18
N GLU A 59 4.12 1.13 -6.13
CA GLU A 59 4.33 0.58 -7.48
C GLU A 59 5.14 -0.72 -7.42
N ASP A 60 6.24 -0.74 -6.68
CA ASP A 60 7.07 -1.93 -6.44
C ASP A 60 6.24 -3.08 -5.85
N LEU A 61 5.37 -2.74 -4.89
CA LEU A 61 4.43 -3.68 -4.31
C LEU A 61 3.45 -4.21 -5.38
N LYS A 62 2.81 -3.33 -6.17
CA LYS A 62 1.90 -3.72 -7.26
C LYS A 62 2.58 -4.61 -8.29
N GLU A 63 3.84 -4.35 -8.63
CA GLU A 63 4.61 -5.19 -9.55
C GLU A 63 4.86 -6.59 -8.99
N LYS A 64 5.16 -6.71 -7.68
CA LYS A 64 5.30 -8.01 -7.00
C LYS A 64 4.04 -8.88 -7.13
N PHE A 65 2.86 -8.29 -7.14
CA PHE A 65 1.56 -8.99 -7.20
C PHE A 65 0.93 -9.06 -8.60
N LYS A 66 1.58 -8.47 -9.61
CA LYS A 66 1.18 -8.53 -11.02
C LYS A 66 1.71 -9.79 -11.73
N LYS A 67 2.67 -10.48 -11.12
CA LYS A 67 3.28 -11.72 -11.61
C LYS A 67 2.41 -12.94 -11.27
#